data_AF-A0A524FTB0-F1
#
_entry.id   AF-A0A524FTB0-F1
#
_cell.length_a   1.000
_cell.length_b   1.000
_cell.length_c   1.000
_cell.angle_alpha   90.00
_cell.angle_beta   90.00
_cell.angle_gamma   90.00
#
_symmetry.space_group_name_H-M   'P 1'
#
loop_
_entity.id
_entity.type
_entity.pdbx_description
1 polymer ?
#
loop_
_entity_poly.entity_id
_entity_poly.type
_entity_poly.pdbx_seq_one_letter_code
_entity_poly.pdbx_strand_id
1 'polypeptide(L)'
;MEKILLDPYFRTIDTLFYPEDLERLKSLVKIIWGKDEKMPKKEWKIAKKEASIIVTGFWRYGSVDKQNAPNLKAIIEVGGQHPSPKVLDYDTCFQRKIRVLSCAPAFAPMVAEMGLGLAISAARDIVEADRAIRAGSEKWHHPHVSSLYDQLVGIIGYGNLARSLKPLLDPFRCNPSI
;
A
#
# COMPACT_ATOMS: atom_id res chain seq x y z
N MET A 1 -20.60 16.71 -13.81
CA MET A 1 -19.28 16.71 -13.14
C MET A 1 -19.26 15.60 -12.12
N GLU A 2 -18.26 14.71 -12.17
CA GLU A 2 -18.16 13.59 -11.22
C GLU A 2 -17.86 14.09 -9.80
N LYS A 3 -18.37 13.38 -8.79
CA LYS A 3 -18.13 13.66 -7.37
C LYS A 3 -17.26 12.55 -6.78
N ILE A 4 -16.16 12.94 -6.14
CA ILE A 4 -15.26 12.03 -5.43
C ILE A 4 -15.33 12.34 -3.94
N LEU A 5 -15.63 11.33 -3.13
CA LEU A 5 -15.45 11.41 -1.68
C LEU A 5 -14.00 11.08 -1.38
N LEU A 6 -13.23 12.07 -0.93
CA LEU A 6 -11.83 11.92 -0.55
C LEU A 6 -11.73 11.98 0.97
N ASP A 7 -11.57 10.83 1.61
CA ASP A 7 -11.48 10.67 3.06
C ASP A 7 -10.34 9.69 3.37
N PRO A 8 -9.09 10.16 3.20
CA PRO A 8 -7.90 9.31 3.25
C PRO A 8 -7.50 8.89 4.66
N TYR A 9 -8.18 9.39 5.71
CA TYR A 9 -7.93 9.02 7.10
C TYR A 9 -7.73 7.51 7.22
N PHE A 10 -6.65 7.01 7.81
CA PHE A 10 -5.63 7.57 8.71
C PHE A 10 -4.41 8.22 8.02
N ARG A 11 -4.45 8.42 6.70
CA ARG A 11 -3.43 9.15 5.93
C ARG A 11 -3.82 10.61 5.75
N THR A 12 -2.85 11.42 5.38
CA THR A 12 -3.02 12.85 5.08
C THR A 12 -2.98 13.09 3.58
N ILE A 13 -3.60 14.16 3.12
CA ILE A 13 -3.70 14.53 1.71
C ILE A 13 -2.31 14.74 1.09
N ASP A 14 -1.40 15.39 1.81
CA ASP A 14 -0.03 15.66 1.38
C ASP A 14 0.82 14.37 1.22
N THR A 15 0.51 13.29 1.94
CA THR A 15 1.17 11.99 1.74
C THR A 15 0.68 11.26 0.49
N LEU A 16 -0.47 11.64 -0.05
CA LEU A 16 -1.09 10.97 -1.19
C LEU A 16 -0.93 11.73 -2.50
N PHE A 17 -0.82 13.05 -2.43
CA PHE A 17 -0.77 13.91 -3.60
C PHE A 17 0.36 14.90 -3.49
N TYR A 18 1.15 15.00 -4.57
CA TYR A 18 1.88 16.23 -4.82
C TYR A 18 0.88 17.39 -5.04
N PRO A 19 1.22 18.63 -4.65
CA PRO A 19 0.30 19.77 -4.78
C PRO A 19 -0.29 19.92 -6.19
N GLU A 20 0.52 19.74 -7.23
CA GLU A 20 0.13 19.82 -8.63
C GLU A 20 -0.89 18.73 -9.03
N ASP A 21 -0.77 17.53 -8.49
CA ASP A 21 -1.71 16.43 -8.75
C ASP A 21 -3.05 16.65 -8.05
N LEU A 22 -3.02 17.21 -6.85
CA LEU A 22 -4.24 17.58 -6.12
C LEU A 22 -5.01 18.69 -6.84
N GLU A 23 -4.31 19.72 -7.33
CA GLU A 23 -4.93 20.79 -8.12
C GLU A 23 -5.47 20.26 -9.45
N ARG A 24 -4.72 19.38 -10.13
CA ARG A 24 -5.21 18.68 -11.31
C ARG A 24 -6.49 17.89 -11.00
N LEU A 25 -6.53 17.14 -9.90
CA LEU A 25 -7.73 16.41 -9.48
C LEU A 25 -8.92 17.36 -9.25
N LYS A 26 -8.72 18.45 -8.50
CA LYS A 26 -9.75 19.45 -8.22
C LYS A 26 -10.32 20.11 -9.49
N SER A 27 -9.52 20.24 -10.54
CA SER A 27 -10.00 20.79 -11.83
C SER A 27 -10.90 19.83 -12.62
N LEU A 28 -10.83 18.52 -12.36
CA LEU A 28 -11.57 17.49 -13.09
C LEU A 28 -12.86 17.05 -12.38
N VAL A 29 -12.89 17.11 -11.05
CA VAL A 29 -13.98 16.55 -10.25
C VAL A 29 -14.37 17.46 -9.08
N LYS A 30 -15.57 17.26 -8.54
CA LYS A 30 -15.95 17.85 -7.27
C LYS A 30 -15.46 16.95 -6.13
N ILE A 31 -14.54 17.45 -5.32
CA ILE A 31 -14.12 16.76 -4.09
C ILE A 31 -15.15 17.01 -2.99
N ILE A 32 -15.58 15.93 -2.33
CA ILE A 32 -16.34 15.94 -1.09
C ILE A 32 -15.40 15.55 0.04
N TRP A 33 -15.47 16.28 1.16
CA TRP A 33 -14.55 16.18 2.29
C TRP A 33 -13.16 16.75 2.00
N GLY A 34 -12.20 15.94 1.54
CA GLY A 34 -10.86 16.41 1.16
C GLY A 34 -10.05 16.97 2.32
N LYS A 35 -10.25 16.44 3.53
CA LYS A 35 -9.51 16.81 4.75
C LYS A 35 -8.82 15.59 5.37
N ASP A 36 -7.82 15.85 6.19
CA ASP A 36 -7.04 14.82 6.88
C ASP A 36 -7.80 14.18 8.04
N GLU A 37 -8.77 14.90 8.64
CA GLU A 37 -9.54 14.34 9.74
C GLU A 37 -10.54 13.29 9.22
N LYS A 38 -10.87 12.34 10.10
CA LYS A 38 -11.87 11.32 9.83
C LYS A 38 -13.24 11.95 9.58
N MET A 39 -13.81 11.75 8.39
CA MET A 39 -15.18 12.20 8.09
C MET A 39 -16.22 11.62 9.08
N PRO A 40 -17.08 12.44 9.71
CA PRO A 40 -18.10 11.95 10.62
C PRO A 40 -19.15 11.06 9.96
N LYS A 41 -19.73 10.11 10.73
CA LYS A 41 -20.67 9.10 10.20
C LYS A 41 -21.93 9.70 9.57
N LYS A 42 -22.43 10.78 10.14
CA LYS A 42 -23.63 11.46 9.63
C LYS A 42 -23.37 12.07 8.25
N GLU A 43 -22.20 12.67 8.07
CA GLU A 43 -21.82 13.36 6.84
C GLU A 43 -21.49 12.38 5.71
N TRP A 44 -20.71 11.33 5.98
CA TRP A 44 -20.37 10.39 4.91
C TRP A 44 -21.60 9.63 4.41
N LYS A 45 -22.62 9.39 5.24
CA LYS A 45 -23.88 8.76 4.79
C LYS A 45 -24.57 9.56 3.70
N ILE A 46 -24.48 10.89 3.75
CA ILE A 46 -25.01 11.80 2.74
C ILE A 46 -24.09 11.79 1.52
N ALA A 47 -22.79 12.05 1.75
CA ALA A 47 -21.79 12.12 0.69
C ALA A 47 -21.71 10.83 -0.16
N LYS A 48 -21.83 9.65 0.46
CA LYS A 48 -21.81 8.33 -0.20
C LYS A 48 -22.90 8.19 -1.25
N LYS A 49 -24.07 8.80 -1.05
CA LYS A 49 -25.17 8.75 -2.02
C LYS A 49 -24.85 9.55 -3.29
N GLU A 50 -24.06 10.61 -3.14
CA GLU A 50 -23.68 11.49 -4.24
C GLU A 50 -22.38 11.07 -4.93
N ALA A 51 -21.49 10.38 -4.22
CA ALA A 51 -20.16 10.03 -4.69
C ALA A 51 -20.22 8.95 -5.79
N SER A 52 -19.45 9.19 -6.85
CA SER A 52 -19.17 8.23 -7.91
C SER A 52 -17.92 7.39 -7.60
N ILE A 53 -16.98 7.95 -6.85
CA ILE A 53 -15.75 7.31 -6.43
C ILE A 53 -15.54 7.63 -4.95
N ILE A 54 -15.08 6.65 -4.19
CA ILE A 54 -14.67 6.81 -2.79
C ILE A 54 -13.19 6.48 -2.69
N VAL A 55 -12.38 7.46 -2.29
CA VAL A 55 -10.96 7.29 -1.96
C VAL A 55 -10.84 7.28 -0.44
N THR A 56 -10.33 6.17 0.12
CA THR A 56 -10.39 5.96 1.58
C THR A 56 -9.19 5.20 2.14
N GLY A 57 -8.84 5.47 3.41
CA GLY A 57 -7.84 4.70 4.15
C GLY A 57 -8.29 3.30 4.56
N PHE A 58 -9.60 3.09 4.73
CA PHE A 58 -10.19 1.77 5.00
C PHE A 58 -11.71 1.82 4.81
N TRP A 59 -12.29 0.71 4.35
CA TRP A 59 -13.73 0.67 4.08
C TRP A 59 -14.57 0.73 5.36
N ARG A 60 -15.36 1.80 5.52
CA ARG A 60 -16.27 2.01 6.67
C ARG A 60 -17.66 2.52 6.28
N TYR A 61 -17.94 2.60 4.98
CA TYR A 61 -19.14 3.25 4.45
C TYR A 61 -20.36 2.31 4.39
N GLY A 62 -20.25 1.10 4.93
CA GLY A 62 -21.34 0.12 4.98
C GLY A 62 -21.73 -0.41 3.61
N SER A 63 -23.01 -0.74 3.44
CA SER A 63 -23.54 -1.34 2.20
C SER A 63 -23.25 -0.49 0.96
N VAL A 64 -22.90 -1.19 -0.12
CA VAL A 64 -22.73 -0.68 -1.48
C VAL A 64 -23.92 -1.02 -2.36
N ASP A 65 -25.10 -1.31 -1.80
CA ASP A 65 -26.31 -1.51 -2.61
C ASP A 65 -26.77 -0.22 -3.33
N LYS A 66 -27.73 -0.36 -4.24
CA LYS A 66 -28.25 0.75 -5.05
C LYS A 66 -28.97 1.82 -4.22
N GLN A 67 -29.56 1.48 -3.08
CA GLN A 67 -30.27 2.43 -2.21
C GLN A 67 -29.29 3.30 -1.41
N ASN A 68 -28.17 2.71 -1.02
CA ASN A 68 -27.16 3.31 -0.17
C ASN A 68 -26.08 4.06 -0.95
N ALA A 69 -25.68 3.55 -2.12
CA ALA A 69 -24.59 4.12 -2.93
C ALA A 69 -24.95 4.11 -4.43
N PRO A 70 -26.05 4.77 -4.86
CA PRO A 70 -26.63 4.63 -6.20
C PRO A 70 -25.68 4.96 -7.35
N ASN A 71 -24.74 5.88 -7.11
CA ASN A 71 -23.82 6.42 -8.12
C ASN A 71 -22.41 5.82 -8.06
N LEU A 72 -22.10 4.99 -7.06
CA LEU A 72 -20.77 4.46 -6.84
C LEU A 72 -20.32 3.57 -8.01
N LYS A 73 -19.14 3.87 -8.54
CA LYS A 73 -18.46 3.20 -9.66
C LYS A 73 -17.10 2.63 -9.25
N ALA A 74 -16.42 3.24 -8.28
CA ALA A 74 -15.14 2.75 -7.80
C ALA A 74 -14.88 3.05 -6.32
N ILE A 75 -14.12 2.16 -5.70
CA ILE A 75 -13.54 2.31 -4.36
C ILE A 75 -12.03 2.22 -4.54
N ILE A 76 -11.31 3.20 -4.02
CA ILE A 76 -9.85 3.26 -4.07
C ILE A 76 -9.35 3.29 -2.63
N GLU A 77 -8.78 2.18 -2.18
CA GLU A 77 -8.10 2.12 -0.89
C GLU A 77 -6.69 2.69 -1.03
N VAL A 78 -6.33 3.67 -0.19
CA VAL A 78 -5.01 4.32 -0.26
C VAL A 78 -3.90 3.47 0.36
N GLY A 79 -4.24 2.30 0.91
CA GLY A 79 -3.31 1.32 1.44
C GLY A 79 -2.80 0.32 0.41
N GLY A 80 -1.96 -0.61 0.87
CA GLY A 80 -1.42 -1.69 0.06
C GLY A 80 -2.29 -2.94 -0.04
N GLN A 81 -3.42 -2.97 0.66
CA GLN A 81 -4.39 -4.05 0.62
C GLN A 81 -5.75 -3.54 0.11
N HIS A 82 -6.62 -4.47 -0.27
CA HIS A 82 -8.02 -4.18 -0.52
C HIS A 82 -8.86 -4.36 0.76
N PRO A 83 -10.09 -3.84 0.81
CA PRO A 83 -10.92 -3.98 2.00
C PRO A 83 -11.20 -5.45 2.29
N SER A 84 -11.23 -5.82 3.57
CA SER A 84 -11.57 -7.20 3.95
C SER A 84 -12.97 -7.58 3.43
N PRO A 85 -13.16 -8.81 2.93
CA PRO A 85 -14.49 -9.33 2.59
C PRO A 85 -15.48 -9.34 3.77
N LYS A 86 -14.98 -9.23 5.02
CA LYS A 86 -15.82 -9.10 6.21
C LYS A 86 -16.53 -7.75 6.31
N VAL A 87 -16.02 -6.71 5.65
CA VAL A 87 -16.56 -5.34 5.74
C VAL A 87 -17.09 -4.81 4.40
N LEU A 88 -16.63 -5.38 3.28
CA LEU A 88 -17.07 -5.01 1.94
C LEU A 88 -17.67 -6.23 1.23
N ASP A 89 -18.92 -6.08 0.78
CA ASP A 89 -19.62 -7.08 -0.04
C ASP A 89 -19.10 -7.01 -1.49
N TYR A 90 -18.20 -7.92 -1.84
CA TYR A 90 -17.62 -8.02 -3.18
C TYR A 90 -18.60 -8.55 -4.23
N ASP A 91 -19.60 -9.35 -3.85
CA ASP A 91 -20.60 -9.87 -4.78
C ASP A 91 -21.48 -8.73 -5.29
N THR A 92 -21.96 -7.87 -4.38
CA THR A 92 -22.67 -6.65 -4.77
C THR A 92 -21.77 -5.71 -5.57
N CYS A 93 -20.48 -5.57 -5.20
CA CYS A 93 -19.55 -4.78 -6.01
C CYS A 93 -19.48 -5.30 -7.45
N PHE A 94 -19.31 -6.61 -7.62
CA PHE A 94 -19.18 -7.25 -8.93
C PHE A 94 -20.47 -7.09 -9.76
N GLN A 95 -21.63 -7.41 -9.19
CA GLN A 95 -22.94 -7.27 -9.85
C GLN A 95 -23.20 -5.83 -10.30
N ARG A 96 -22.78 -4.86 -9.47
CA ARG A 96 -22.92 -3.43 -9.77
C ARG A 96 -21.79 -2.84 -10.61
N LYS A 97 -20.79 -3.65 -11.00
CA LYS A 97 -19.59 -3.23 -11.74
C LYS A 97 -18.80 -2.13 -11.01
N ILE A 98 -18.79 -2.17 -9.68
CA ILE A 98 -17.97 -1.31 -8.83
C ILE A 98 -16.54 -1.85 -8.83
N ARG A 99 -15.60 -1.02 -9.25
CA ARG A 99 -14.17 -1.37 -9.24
C ARG A 99 -13.60 -1.18 -7.85
N VAL A 100 -12.99 -2.20 -7.29
CA VAL A 100 -12.26 -2.11 -6.02
C VAL A 100 -10.77 -2.09 -6.34
N LEU A 101 -10.10 -1.01 -5.98
CA LEU A 101 -8.71 -0.71 -6.32
C LEU A 101 -7.93 -0.41 -5.04
N SER A 102 -6.60 -0.54 -5.11
CA SER A 102 -5.69 -0.17 -4.03
C SER A 102 -4.41 0.49 -4.56
N CYS A 103 -3.69 1.17 -3.68
CA CYS A 103 -2.35 1.73 -3.96
C CYS A 103 -1.22 0.70 -3.83
N ALA A 104 -1.53 -0.61 -3.76
CA ALA A 104 -0.56 -1.70 -3.61
C ALA A 104 0.67 -1.62 -4.52
N PRO A 105 0.56 -1.26 -5.82
CA PRO A 105 1.73 -1.17 -6.69
C PRO A 105 2.78 -0.14 -6.25
N ALA A 106 2.35 0.97 -5.62
CA ALA A 106 3.25 2.04 -5.21
C ALA A 106 4.21 1.63 -4.07
N PHE A 107 3.82 0.63 -3.27
CA PHE A 107 4.64 0.15 -2.15
C PHE A 107 5.72 -0.85 -2.58
N ALA A 108 5.59 -1.44 -3.77
CA ALA A 108 6.40 -2.60 -4.14
C ALA A 108 7.91 -2.33 -4.21
N PRO A 109 8.40 -1.22 -4.79
CA PRO A 109 9.84 -0.91 -4.81
C PRO A 109 10.41 -0.75 -3.39
N MET A 110 9.77 0.06 -2.54
CA MET A 110 10.26 0.34 -1.18
C MET A 110 10.28 -0.92 -0.30
N VAL A 111 9.28 -1.78 -0.43
CA VAL A 111 9.23 -3.05 0.31
C VAL A 111 10.29 -4.03 -0.22
N ALA A 112 10.54 -4.05 -1.53
CA ALA A 112 11.58 -4.86 -2.13
C ALA A 112 12.98 -4.42 -1.68
N GLU A 113 13.26 -3.12 -1.65
CA GLU A 113 14.50 -2.53 -1.12
C GLU A 113 14.71 -2.93 0.35
N MET A 114 13.69 -2.77 1.19
CA MET A 114 13.73 -3.18 2.59
C MET A 114 13.99 -4.69 2.73
N GLY A 115 13.32 -5.52 1.92
CA GLY A 115 13.51 -6.96 1.92
C GLY A 115 14.96 -7.36 1.60
N LEU A 116 15.56 -6.76 0.58
CA LEU A 116 16.97 -6.97 0.26
C LEU A 116 17.89 -6.50 1.39
N GLY A 117 17.62 -5.31 1.94
CA GLY A 117 18.41 -4.75 3.05
C GLY A 117 18.40 -5.67 4.28
N LEU A 118 17.25 -6.23 4.63
CA LEU A 118 17.11 -7.20 5.72
C LEU A 118 17.85 -8.52 5.42
N ALA A 119 17.79 -9.01 4.18
CA ALA A 119 18.52 -10.21 3.79
C ALA A 119 20.05 -10.02 3.93
N ILE A 120 20.58 -8.88 3.47
CA ILE A 120 22.00 -8.54 3.62
C ILE A 120 22.36 -8.37 5.09
N SER A 121 21.52 -7.68 5.85
CA SER A 121 21.72 -7.45 7.28
C SER A 121 21.83 -8.77 8.05
N ALA A 122 20.91 -9.70 7.79
CA ALA A 122 20.91 -11.02 8.41
C ALA A 122 22.09 -11.91 7.94
N ALA A 123 22.50 -11.81 6.67
CA ALA A 123 23.63 -12.58 6.17
C ALA A 123 24.97 -12.09 6.73
N ARG A 124 25.06 -10.83 7.17
CA ARG A 124 26.32 -10.16 7.55
C ARG A 124 26.35 -9.66 8.99
N ASP A 125 25.38 -10.03 9.81
CA ASP A 125 25.25 -9.62 11.22
C ASP A 125 25.39 -8.10 11.41
N ILE A 126 24.81 -7.29 10.50
CA ILE A 126 25.02 -5.82 10.49
C ILE A 126 24.52 -5.19 11.80
N VAL A 127 23.39 -5.65 12.32
CA VAL A 127 22.78 -5.10 13.54
C VAL A 127 23.61 -5.43 14.78
N GLU A 128 24.10 -6.66 14.86
CA GLU A 128 24.95 -7.17 15.93
C GLU A 128 26.32 -6.47 15.92
N ALA A 129 26.91 -6.29 14.73
CA ALA A 129 28.16 -5.58 14.56
C ALA A 129 28.04 -4.09 14.96
N ASP A 130 26.99 -3.39 14.54
CA ASP A 130 26.74 -1.99 14.95
C ASP A 130 26.65 -1.88 16.48
N ARG A 131 25.91 -2.79 17.13
CA ARG A 131 25.80 -2.82 18.60
C ARG A 131 27.16 -3.07 19.28
N ALA A 132 27.95 -4.01 18.77
CA ALA A 132 29.25 -4.34 19.34
C ALA A 132 30.24 -3.17 19.26
N ILE A 133 30.27 -2.47 18.12
CA ILE A 133 31.08 -1.27 17.91
C ILE A 133 30.67 -0.15 18.87
N ARG A 134 29.37 0.13 19.01
CA ARG A 134 28.87 1.15 19.95
C ARG A 134 29.21 0.84 21.40
N ALA A 135 29.39 -0.44 21.74
CA ALA A 135 29.77 -0.90 23.07
C ALA A 135 31.29 -1.04 23.26
N GLY A 136 32.12 -0.77 22.25
CA GLY A 136 33.58 -0.96 22.30
C GLY A 136 34.01 -2.42 22.48
N SER A 137 33.22 -3.35 21.93
CA SER A 137 33.40 -4.79 22.06
C SER A 137 33.47 -5.49 20.70
N GLU A 138 33.83 -4.74 19.66
CA GLU A 138 33.87 -5.21 18.29
C GLU A 138 34.83 -6.41 18.12
N LYS A 139 34.42 -7.33 17.24
CA LYS A 139 35.22 -8.47 16.82
C LYS A 139 35.52 -8.31 15.34
N TRP A 140 36.77 -8.50 14.96
CA TRP A 140 37.18 -8.39 13.56
C TRP A 140 36.93 -9.68 12.76
N HIS A 141 36.51 -10.76 13.44
CA HIS A 141 36.20 -12.04 12.83
C HIS A 141 34.80 -12.50 13.24
N HIS A 142 33.94 -12.74 12.24
CA HIS A 142 32.58 -13.25 12.43
C HIS A 142 32.47 -14.61 11.74
N PRO A 143 32.43 -15.73 12.49
CA PRO A 143 32.49 -17.07 11.91
C PRO A 143 31.22 -17.50 11.16
N HIS A 144 30.13 -16.74 11.23
CA HIS A 144 28.82 -17.15 10.73
C HIS A 144 28.21 -16.21 9.67
N VAL A 145 29.02 -15.33 9.06
CA VAL A 145 28.54 -14.46 7.98
C VAL A 145 28.59 -15.18 6.62
N SER A 146 27.59 -14.92 5.79
CA SER A 146 27.48 -15.46 4.43
C SER A 146 27.38 -14.34 3.41
N SER A 147 27.83 -14.63 2.19
CA SER A 147 27.62 -13.75 1.06
C SER A 147 26.24 -14.02 0.46
N LEU A 148 25.54 -12.97 0.03
CA LEU A 148 24.33 -13.14 -0.77
C LEU A 148 24.66 -13.58 -2.21
N TYR A 149 25.92 -13.44 -2.64
CA TYR A 149 26.31 -13.85 -3.99
C TYR A 149 26.10 -15.35 -4.23
N ASP A 150 25.56 -15.66 -5.40
CA ASP A 150 25.36 -17.03 -5.91
C ASP A 150 24.46 -17.90 -4.99
N GLN A 151 23.74 -17.29 -4.05
CA GLN A 151 22.84 -18.00 -3.14
C GLN A 151 21.52 -18.36 -3.82
N LEU A 152 20.93 -19.47 -3.37
CA LEU A 152 19.54 -19.81 -3.69
C LEU A 152 18.60 -18.91 -2.88
N VAL A 153 17.69 -18.22 -3.55
CA VAL A 153 16.69 -17.37 -2.88
C VAL A 153 15.29 -17.90 -3.17
N GLY A 154 14.57 -18.34 -2.13
CA GLY A 154 13.17 -18.73 -2.25
C GLY A 154 12.24 -17.52 -2.16
N ILE A 155 11.28 -17.40 -3.09
CA ILE A 155 10.27 -16.34 -3.07
C ILE A 155 8.88 -16.96 -2.92
N ILE A 156 8.31 -16.91 -1.71
CA ILE A 156 6.97 -17.45 -1.44
C ILE A 156 5.91 -16.38 -1.81
N GLY A 157 5.27 -16.58 -2.96
CA GLY A 157 4.27 -15.68 -3.53
C GLY A 157 4.87 -14.72 -4.55
N TYR A 158 4.38 -14.78 -5.80
CA TYR A 158 4.95 -14.04 -6.94
C TYR A 158 4.07 -12.86 -7.41
N GLY A 159 3.82 -11.93 -6.49
CA GLY A 159 3.06 -10.70 -6.73
C GLY A 159 3.91 -9.52 -7.19
N ASN A 160 3.39 -8.30 -7.02
CA ASN A 160 4.14 -7.08 -7.36
C ASN A 160 5.43 -6.94 -6.54
N LEU A 161 5.42 -7.37 -5.27
CA LEU A 161 6.61 -7.35 -4.41
C LEU A 161 7.74 -8.23 -4.98
N ALA A 162 7.43 -9.47 -5.34
CA ALA A 162 8.40 -10.39 -5.93
C ALA A 162 8.96 -9.86 -7.26
N ARG A 163 8.10 -9.26 -8.10
CA ARG A 163 8.51 -8.64 -9.36
C ARG A 163 9.42 -7.43 -9.15
N SER A 164 9.25 -6.67 -8.06
CA SER A 164 10.16 -5.58 -7.69
C SER A 164 11.45 -6.09 -7.05
N LEU A 165 11.41 -7.17 -6.27
CA LEU A 165 12.59 -7.74 -5.60
C LEU A 165 13.53 -8.46 -6.56
N LYS A 166 12.99 -9.20 -7.53
CA LYS A 166 13.78 -10.02 -8.46
C LYS A 166 14.90 -9.22 -9.16
N PRO A 167 14.66 -8.05 -9.77
CA PRO A 167 15.73 -7.23 -10.36
C PRO A 167 16.80 -6.78 -9.37
N LEU A 168 16.46 -6.59 -8.09
CA LEU A 168 17.43 -6.19 -7.05
C LEU A 168 18.36 -7.34 -6.66
N LEU A 169 17.94 -8.60 -6.87
CA LEU A 169 18.75 -9.79 -6.61
C LEU A 169 19.68 -10.15 -7.78
N ASP A 170 19.38 -9.68 -8.99
CA ASP A 170 20.15 -10.03 -10.20
C ASP A 170 21.64 -9.64 -10.11
N PRO A 171 22.03 -8.46 -9.59
CA PRO A 171 23.44 -8.11 -9.39
C PRO A 171 24.20 -9.06 -8.45
N PHE A 172 23.50 -9.73 -7.54
CA PHE A 172 24.08 -10.73 -6.63
C PHE A 172 24.17 -12.12 -7.27
N ARG A 173 23.69 -12.32 -8.51
CA ARG A 173 23.62 -13.63 -9.16
C ARG A 173 22.87 -14.67 -8.32
N CYS A 174 21.91 -14.24 -7.51
CA CYS A 174 21.05 -15.16 -6.80
C CYS A 174 20.24 -15.98 -7.80
N ASN A 175 20.13 -17.28 -7.58
CA ASN A 175 19.21 -18.13 -8.33
C ASN A 175 17.86 -18.14 -7.59
N PRO A 176 16.81 -17.48 -8.10
CA PRO A 176 15.51 -17.56 -7.45
C PRO A 176 14.89 -18.94 -7.69
N SER A 177 14.57 -19.67 -6.63
CA SER A 177 13.58 -20.75 -6.72
C SER A 177 12.20 -20.13 -6.52
N ILE A 178 11.41 -20.10 -7.59
CA ILE A 178 10.01 -19.68 -7.58
C ILE A 178 9.13 -20.91 -7.32
#